data_AF-A0A924RFX6-F1
#
_entry.id   AF-A0A924RFX6-F1
#
_cell.length_a   1.000
_cell.length_b   1.000
_cell.length_c   1.000
_cell.angle_alpha   90.00
_cell.angle_beta   90.00
_cell.angle_gamma   90.00
#
_symmetry.space_group_name_H-M   'P 1'
#
loop_
_entity.id
_entity.type
_entity.pdbx_description
1 polymer ?
#
loop_
_entity_poly.entity_id
_entity_poly.type
_entity_poly.pdbx_seq_one_letter_code
_entity_poly.pdbx_strand_id
1 'polypeptide(L)'
;MNTSPLSSPLLAAATPELARRFGAILAGLAALIAARFLRMPHLMSLTVPLWGFFGRAARRFARALIRPAVAVGTRARKVGVGRPKGFRPPSQRGWLVRELGWEAAAFTCQLEALLADPAMQAVLAELPAVGRILRPLCRMLGVVAPVAAVPPLVELVVVAEAALPLVAEAVGAGFWPPAVRAILPDAISGNIGIATRG
;
A
#
# COMPACT_ATOMS: atom_id res chain seq x y z
N MET A 1 -22.69 -8.79 -18.18
CA MET A 1 -22.08 -9.54 -17.07
C MET A 1 -21.37 -8.52 -16.19
N ASN A 2 -22.00 -8.13 -15.07
CA ASN A 2 -21.47 -7.12 -14.16
C ASN A 2 -20.54 -7.81 -13.15
N THR A 3 -19.23 -7.57 -13.29
CA THR A 3 -18.23 -7.99 -12.30
C THR A 3 -18.40 -7.18 -11.03
N SER A 4 -18.78 -7.87 -9.95
CA SER A 4 -19.01 -7.29 -8.63
C SER A 4 -17.76 -6.58 -8.08
N PRO A 5 -17.96 -5.55 -7.23
CA PRO A 5 -16.88 -4.94 -6.47
C PRO A 5 -16.39 -5.94 -5.42
N LEU A 6 -15.09 -6.21 -5.30
CA LEU A 6 -14.48 -7.32 -4.54
C LEU A 6 -14.67 -8.68 -5.24
N SER A 7 -13.96 -8.88 -6.36
CA SER A 7 -14.09 -10.09 -7.18
C SER A 7 -13.53 -11.36 -6.51
N SER A 8 -12.96 -11.28 -5.31
CA SER A 8 -12.51 -12.42 -4.53
C SER A 8 -13.25 -12.53 -3.18
N PRO A 9 -13.95 -13.65 -2.87
CA PRO A 9 -14.60 -13.85 -1.57
C PRO A 9 -13.62 -13.80 -0.40
N LEU A 10 -12.36 -14.18 -0.64
CA LEU A 10 -11.26 -14.04 0.32
C LEU A 10 -10.96 -12.57 0.66
N LEU A 11 -11.04 -11.67 -0.33
CA LEU A 11 -10.83 -10.24 -0.11
C LEU A 11 -11.95 -9.66 0.75
N ALA A 12 -13.20 -10.03 0.46
CA ALA A 12 -14.37 -9.62 1.25
C ALA A 12 -14.23 -10.06 2.72
N ALA A 13 -13.81 -11.31 2.97
CA ALA A 13 -13.57 -11.82 4.32
C ALA A 13 -12.41 -11.11 5.06
N ALA A 14 -11.39 -10.65 4.33
CA ALA A 14 -10.25 -9.92 4.91
C ALA A 14 -10.55 -8.44 5.23
N THR A 15 -11.54 -7.82 4.55
CA THR A 15 -11.87 -6.39 4.75
C THR A 15 -12.13 -5.95 6.20
N PRO A 16 -12.93 -6.66 7.04
CA PRO A 16 -13.16 -6.22 8.42
C PRO A 16 -11.88 -6.26 9.26
N GLU A 17 -11.02 -7.25 9.03
CA GLU A 17 -9.74 -7.37 9.75
C GLU A 17 -8.76 -6.26 9.34
N LEU A 18 -8.67 -5.95 8.04
CA LEU A 18 -7.90 -4.81 7.55
C LEU A 18 -8.38 -3.48 8.15
N ALA A 19 -9.70 -3.28 8.22
CA ALA A 19 -10.30 -2.11 8.84
C ALA A 19 -9.96 -2.01 10.34
N ARG A 20 -9.99 -3.14 11.06
CA ARG A 20 -9.66 -3.24 12.48
C ARG A 20 -8.20 -2.91 12.73
N ARG A 21 -7.27 -3.51 11.98
CA ARG A 21 -5.82 -3.25 12.06
C ARG A 21 -5.51 -1.78 11.80
N PHE A 22 -6.08 -1.22 10.72
CA PHE A 22 -5.91 0.20 10.39
C PHE A 22 -6.45 1.12 11.50
N GLY A 23 -7.64 0.79 12.03
CA GLY A 23 -8.26 1.51 13.14
C GLY A 23 -7.37 1.49 14.40
N ALA A 24 -6.78 0.34 14.71
CA ALA A 24 -5.88 0.18 15.86
C ALA A 24 -4.60 1.03 15.71
N ILE A 25 -3.98 1.05 14.52
CA ILE A 25 -2.82 1.90 14.23
C ILE A 25 -3.17 3.37 14.45
N LEU A 26 -4.31 3.84 13.93
CA LEU A 26 -4.74 5.23 14.11
C LEU A 26 -5.10 5.58 15.55
N ALA A 27 -5.71 4.65 16.28
CA ALA A 27 -6.03 4.84 17.70
C ALA A 27 -4.75 4.94 18.54
N GLY A 28 -3.77 4.06 18.31
CA GLY A 28 -2.47 4.11 18.96
C GLY A 28 -1.71 5.40 18.65
N LEU A 29 -1.70 5.83 17.38
CA LEU A 29 -1.09 7.09 16.98
C LEU A 29 -1.77 8.31 17.63
N ALA A 30 -3.11 8.31 17.71
CA ALA A 30 -3.86 9.36 18.38
C ALA A 30 -3.57 9.42 19.89
N ALA A 31 -3.47 8.26 20.55
CA ALA A 31 -3.09 8.18 21.97
C ALA A 31 -1.66 8.68 22.21
N LEU A 32 -0.71 8.31 21.34
CA LEU A 32 0.67 8.80 21.40
C LEU A 32 0.72 10.33 21.25
N ILE A 33 0.01 10.88 20.26
CA ILE A 33 -0.06 12.33 20.03
C ILE A 33 -0.65 13.03 21.25
N ALA A 34 -1.74 12.52 21.82
CA ALA A 34 -2.35 13.09 23.01
C ALA A 34 -1.35 13.11 24.17
N ALA A 35 -0.65 12.01 24.44
CA ALA A 35 0.33 11.92 25.52
C ALA A 35 1.52 12.88 25.33
N ARG A 36 2.00 13.04 24.08
CA ARG A 36 3.18 13.84 23.77
C ARG A 36 2.88 15.33 23.61
N PHE A 37 1.77 15.70 22.97
CA PHE A 37 1.45 17.10 22.71
C PHE A 37 1.07 17.85 23.98
N LEU A 38 0.61 17.16 25.02
CA LEU A 38 0.47 17.74 26.36
C LEU A 38 1.80 18.23 26.95
N ARG A 39 2.94 17.70 26.48
CA ARG A 39 4.29 18.11 26.90
C ARG A 39 4.90 19.16 25.97
N MET A 40 4.24 19.51 24.85
CA MET A 40 4.75 20.40 23.81
C MET A 40 3.72 21.50 23.49
N PRO A 41 3.78 22.66 24.18
CA PRO A 41 2.73 23.68 24.10
C PRO A 41 2.53 24.24 22.68
N HIS A 42 3.59 24.29 21.87
CA HIS A 42 3.51 24.78 20.49
C HIS A 42 2.71 23.86 19.54
N LEU A 43 2.53 22.58 19.89
CA LEU A 43 1.75 21.61 19.10
C LEU A 43 0.34 21.38 19.63
N MET A 44 0.00 21.88 20.82
CA MET A 44 -1.31 21.66 21.46
C MET A 44 -2.49 22.10 20.58
N SER A 45 -2.32 23.16 19.78
CA SER A 45 -3.34 23.65 18.84
C SER A 45 -3.68 22.65 17.73
N LEU A 46 -2.81 21.67 17.47
CA LEU A 46 -2.98 20.64 16.45
C LEU A 46 -3.69 19.38 16.97
N THR A 47 -3.78 19.19 18.30
CA THR A 47 -4.31 17.96 18.92
C THR A 47 -5.75 17.66 18.48
N VAL A 48 -6.67 18.61 18.70
CA VAL A 48 -8.09 18.41 18.38
C VAL A 48 -8.32 18.22 16.87
N PRO A 49 -7.73 19.05 15.98
CA PRO A 49 -7.85 18.85 14.54
C PRO A 49 -7.29 17.51 14.04
N LEU A 50 -6.15 17.06 14.58
CA LEU A 50 -5.54 15.77 14.23
C LEU A 50 -6.40 14.61 14.66
N TRP A 51 -6.94 14.65 15.87
CA TRP A 51 -7.85 13.61 16.35
C TRP A 51 -9.09 13.52 15.45
N GLY A 52 -9.70 14.68 15.14
CA GLY A 52 -10.82 14.74 14.20
C GLY A 52 -10.45 14.21 12.81
N PHE A 53 -9.22 14.48 12.34
CA PHE A 53 -8.69 13.90 11.11
C PHE A 53 -8.57 12.38 11.19
N PHE A 54 -7.93 11.80 12.21
CA PHE A 54 -7.76 10.35 12.35
C PHE A 54 -9.09 9.62 12.47
N GLY A 55 -9.99 10.11 13.32
CA GLY A 55 -11.32 9.52 13.46
C GLY A 55 -12.14 9.60 12.17
N ARG A 56 -11.99 10.67 11.37
CA ARG A 56 -12.61 10.74 10.04
C ARG A 56 -11.93 9.80 9.05
N ALA A 57 -10.61 9.66 9.07
CA ALA A 57 -9.86 8.77 8.20
C ALA A 57 -10.24 7.30 8.44
N ALA A 58 -10.25 6.85 9.70
CA ALA A 58 -10.66 5.49 10.09
C ALA A 58 -12.09 5.18 9.62
N ARG A 59 -13.05 6.08 9.89
CA ARG A 59 -14.45 5.90 9.47
C ARG A 59 -14.60 5.92 7.95
N ARG A 60 -13.88 6.78 7.25
CA ARG A 60 -13.90 6.82 5.77
C ARG A 60 -13.31 5.56 5.17
N PHE A 61 -12.23 5.04 5.76
CA PHE A 61 -11.60 3.79 5.35
C PHE A 61 -12.57 2.62 5.52
N ALA A 62 -13.13 2.43 6.72
CA ALA A 62 -14.11 1.36 6.97
C ALA A 62 -15.34 1.47 6.03
N ARG A 63 -15.86 2.69 5.81
CA ARG A 63 -16.97 2.89 4.87
C ARG A 63 -16.59 2.58 3.42
N ALA A 64 -15.38 2.89 2.99
CA ALA A 64 -14.92 2.58 1.65
C ALA A 64 -14.80 1.08 1.41
N LEU A 65 -14.46 0.30 2.45
CA LEU A 65 -14.42 -1.16 2.39
C LEU A 65 -15.80 -1.81 2.37
N ILE A 66 -16.76 -1.29 3.15
CA ILE A 66 -18.13 -1.84 3.22
C ILE A 66 -18.96 -1.42 2.00
N ARG A 67 -18.73 -0.21 1.50
CA ARG A 67 -19.41 0.36 0.33
C ARG A 67 -18.37 0.76 -0.69
N PRO A 68 -17.79 -0.22 -1.42
CA PRO A 68 -17.02 0.08 -2.61
C PRO A 68 -17.94 0.87 -3.53
N ALA A 69 -17.59 2.13 -3.78
CA ALA A 69 -18.50 3.08 -4.39
C ALA A 69 -18.89 2.60 -5.81
N VAL A 70 -20.10 2.05 -5.96
CA VAL A 70 -20.81 2.08 -7.24
C VAL A 70 -20.87 3.55 -7.61
N ALA A 71 -20.27 3.91 -8.76
CA ALA A 71 -20.04 5.29 -9.17
C ALA A 71 -21.29 6.16 -8.96
N VAL A 72 -21.35 6.87 -7.82
CA VAL A 72 -22.43 7.83 -7.57
C VAL A 72 -22.10 9.05 -8.40
N GLY A 73 -22.84 9.17 -9.51
CA GLY A 73 -22.74 10.27 -10.45
C GLY A 73 -22.64 11.62 -9.75
N THR A 74 -21.78 12.46 -10.34
CA THR A 74 -21.72 13.92 -10.23
C THR A 74 -22.88 14.55 -9.45
N ARG A 75 -22.77 14.58 -8.13
CA ARG A 75 -23.65 15.41 -7.31
C ARG A 75 -23.26 16.86 -7.57
N ALA A 76 -24.14 17.59 -8.25
CA ALA A 76 -23.98 19.01 -8.57
C ALA A 76 -23.44 19.76 -7.34
N ARG A 77 -22.25 20.33 -7.50
CA ARG A 77 -21.54 21.06 -6.45
C ARG A 77 -22.31 22.35 -6.19
N LYS A 78 -23.17 22.39 -5.15
CA LYS A 78 -23.66 23.65 -4.61
C LYS A 78 -22.43 24.49 -4.23
N VAL A 79 -22.22 25.59 -4.95
CA VAL A 79 -21.19 26.60 -4.65
C VAL A 79 -21.60 27.27 -3.35
N GLY A 80 -21.20 26.65 -2.24
CA GLY A 80 -21.46 27.16 -0.90
C GLY A 80 -20.45 28.24 -0.55
N VAL A 81 -20.96 29.41 -0.17
CA VAL A 81 -20.24 30.55 0.41
C VAL A 81 -19.30 30.06 1.52
N GLY A 82 -18.02 30.41 1.40
CA GLY A 82 -17.03 30.42 2.48
C GLY A 82 -16.98 29.20 3.41
N ARG A 83 -16.59 28.03 2.90
CA ARG A 83 -16.27 26.90 3.80
C ARG A 83 -15.10 27.31 4.71
N PRO A 84 -15.20 27.18 6.04
CA PRO A 84 -14.12 27.52 6.96
C PRO A 84 -12.83 26.80 6.55
N LYS A 85 -11.69 27.50 6.61
CA LYS A 85 -10.36 26.94 6.27
C LYS A 85 -10.17 25.66 7.07
N GLY A 86 -10.26 24.52 6.40
CA GLY A 86 -10.08 23.22 7.04
C GLY A 86 -8.69 23.07 7.63
N PHE A 87 -8.56 22.18 8.61
CA PHE A 87 -7.27 21.78 9.17
C PHE A 87 -6.27 21.47 8.06
N ARG A 88 -5.15 22.20 8.05
CA ARG A 88 -4.00 21.92 7.19
C ARG A 88 -2.88 21.39 8.08
N PRO A 89 -2.54 20.09 8.00
CA PRO A 89 -1.36 19.61 8.69
C PRO A 89 -0.11 20.32 8.13
N PRO A 90 0.99 20.33 8.89
CA PRO A 90 2.29 20.76 8.38
C PRO A 90 2.57 20.13 7.00
N SER A 91 3.09 20.93 6.08
CA SER A 91 3.30 20.51 4.69
C SER A 91 4.47 19.54 4.52
N GLN A 92 5.36 19.49 5.51
CA GLN A 92 6.56 18.67 5.47
C GLN A 92 6.23 17.18 5.58
N ARG A 93 6.92 16.37 4.78
CA ARG A 93 6.78 14.92 4.81
C ARG A 93 7.50 14.35 6.03
N GLY A 94 6.90 13.35 6.69
CA GLY A 94 7.48 12.73 7.88
C GLY A 94 7.55 13.65 9.11
N TRP A 95 6.81 14.78 9.10
CA TRP A 95 6.86 15.73 10.20
C TRP A 95 6.49 15.07 11.53
N LEU A 96 5.56 14.11 11.53
CA LEU A 96 5.11 13.46 12.75
C LEU A 96 6.22 12.57 13.35
N VAL A 97 7.02 11.92 12.52
CA VAL A 97 8.18 11.13 12.96
C VAL A 97 9.28 12.03 13.49
N ARG A 98 9.49 13.21 12.88
CA ARG A 98 10.44 14.20 13.39
C ARG A 98 10.07 14.75 14.76
N GLU A 99 8.79 15.04 15.00
CA GLU A 99 8.34 15.61 16.28
C GLU A 99 8.19 14.56 17.38
N LEU A 100 7.79 13.33 17.04
CA LEU A 100 7.51 12.28 18.03
C LEU A 100 8.62 11.24 18.17
N GLY A 101 9.62 11.24 17.29
CA GLY A 101 10.76 10.33 17.37
C GLY A 101 10.42 8.87 17.07
N TRP A 102 11.05 7.95 17.83
CA TRP A 102 11.02 6.52 17.58
C TRP A 102 9.64 5.89 17.81
N GLU A 103 8.81 6.45 18.69
CA GLU A 103 7.45 5.95 18.90
C GLU A 103 6.58 6.11 17.64
N ALA A 104 6.72 7.22 16.92
CA ALA A 104 6.04 7.40 15.63
C ALA A 104 6.66 6.56 14.50
N ALA A 105 7.96 6.26 14.58
CA ALA A 105 8.59 5.31 13.66
C ALA A 105 7.99 3.90 13.80
N ALA A 106 7.64 3.46 15.02
CA ALA A 106 6.96 2.18 15.22
C ALA A 106 5.61 2.11 14.47
N PHE A 107 4.82 3.19 14.50
CA PHE A 107 3.57 3.27 13.74
C PHE A 107 3.80 3.36 12.23
N THR A 108 4.93 3.92 11.80
CA THR A 108 5.37 3.93 10.40
C THR A 108 5.60 2.50 9.92
N CYS A 109 6.36 1.70 10.68
CA CYS A 109 6.58 0.28 10.37
C CYS A 109 5.28 -0.54 10.35
N GLN A 110 4.37 -0.31 11.31
CA GLN A 110 3.07 -0.99 11.33
C GLN A 110 2.21 -0.64 10.11
N LEU A 111 2.23 0.63 9.70
CA LEU A 111 1.52 1.06 8.50
C LEU A 111 2.15 0.46 7.24
N GLU A 112 3.48 0.43 7.14
CA GLU A 112 4.19 -0.20 6.02
C GLU A 112 3.88 -1.70 5.94
N ALA A 113 3.91 -2.42 7.06
CA ALA A 113 3.54 -3.82 7.11
C ALA A 113 2.08 -4.06 6.68
N LEU A 114 1.15 -3.20 7.13
CA LEU A 114 -0.24 -3.27 6.69
C LEU A 114 -0.39 -2.99 5.19
N LEU A 115 0.39 -2.06 4.64
CA LEU A 115 0.38 -1.75 3.21
C LEU A 115 1.05 -2.85 2.39
N ALA A 116 2.05 -3.56 2.92
CA ALA A 116 2.68 -4.69 2.26
C ALA A 116 1.80 -5.95 2.23
N ASP A 117 0.75 -6.02 3.07
CA ASP A 117 -0.20 -7.12 3.08
C ASP A 117 -0.85 -7.31 1.69
N PRO A 118 -0.77 -8.51 1.08
CA PRO A 118 -1.37 -8.78 -0.23
C PRO A 118 -2.87 -8.46 -0.30
N ALA A 119 -3.61 -8.69 0.78
CA ALA A 119 -5.03 -8.35 0.84
C ALA A 119 -5.23 -6.83 0.79
N MET A 120 -4.36 -6.05 1.43
CA MET A 120 -4.40 -4.59 1.35
C MET A 120 -4.04 -4.08 -0.05
N GLN A 121 -3.06 -4.69 -0.71
CA GLN A 121 -2.69 -4.35 -2.08
C GLN A 121 -3.84 -4.63 -3.07
N ALA A 122 -4.52 -5.77 -2.92
CA ALA A 122 -5.71 -6.10 -3.71
C ALA A 122 -6.84 -5.07 -3.50
N VAL A 123 -7.11 -4.68 -2.24
CA VAL A 123 -8.06 -3.60 -1.93
C VAL A 123 -7.65 -2.28 -2.60
N LEU A 124 -6.36 -1.92 -2.57
CA LEU A 124 -5.87 -0.66 -3.14
C LEU A 124 -5.97 -0.62 -4.66
N ALA A 125 -5.76 -1.76 -5.32
CA ALA A 125 -5.93 -1.92 -6.76
C ALA A 125 -7.40 -1.77 -7.16
N GLU A 126 -8.32 -2.39 -6.43
CA GLU A 126 -9.76 -2.32 -6.73
C GLU A 126 -10.39 -0.97 -6.32
N LEU A 127 -9.91 -0.35 -5.25
CA LEU A 127 -10.51 0.84 -4.64
C LEU A 127 -9.50 2.00 -4.52
N PRO A 128 -9.22 2.75 -5.60
CA PRO A 128 -8.33 3.91 -5.55
C PRO A 128 -8.74 5.00 -4.54
N ALA A 129 -10.02 5.03 -4.15
CA ALA A 129 -10.53 5.90 -3.10
C ALA A 129 -9.86 5.64 -1.74
N VAL A 130 -9.52 4.38 -1.44
CA VAL A 130 -8.80 3.97 -0.24
C VAL A 130 -7.40 4.58 -0.23
N GLY A 131 -6.67 4.49 -1.35
CA GLY A 131 -5.36 5.12 -1.50
C GLY A 131 -5.39 6.63 -1.27
N ARG A 132 -6.46 7.33 -1.71
CA ARG A 132 -6.64 8.78 -1.46
C ARG A 132 -6.82 9.11 0.02
N ILE A 133 -7.46 8.23 0.79
CA ILE A 133 -7.64 8.39 2.26
C ILE A 133 -6.30 8.20 2.98
N LEU A 134 -5.45 7.28 2.50
CA LEU A 134 -4.16 6.95 3.10
C LEU A 134 -3.06 7.97 2.77
N ARG A 135 -3.11 8.63 1.62
CA ARG A 135 -2.08 9.60 1.18
C ARG A 135 -1.69 10.65 2.23
N PRO A 136 -2.62 11.34 2.89
CA PRO A 136 -2.25 12.32 3.91
C PRO A 136 -1.54 11.65 5.11
N LEU A 137 -1.97 10.46 5.53
CA LEU A 137 -1.32 9.71 6.62
C LEU A 137 0.11 9.31 6.24
N CYS A 138 0.29 8.75 5.05
CA CYS A 138 1.60 8.37 4.53
C CYS A 138 2.53 9.59 4.47
N ARG A 139 2.01 10.75 4.02
CA ARG A 139 2.79 11.99 4.01
C ARG A 139 3.19 12.44 5.41
N MET A 140 2.30 12.38 6.40
CA MET A 140 2.62 12.81 7.78
C MET A 140 3.66 11.89 8.44
N LEU A 141 3.59 10.59 8.18
CA LEU A 141 4.50 9.58 8.74
C LEU A 141 5.78 9.39 7.91
N GLY A 142 5.83 9.91 6.68
CA GLY A 142 6.99 9.76 5.80
C GLY A 142 6.93 8.53 4.89
N VAL A 143 6.03 7.58 5.16
CA VAL A 143 5.78 6.37 4.34
C VAL A 143 5.59 6.73 2.87
N VAL A 144 6.22 5.95 1.99
CA VAL A 144 5.96 6.01 0.55
C VAL A 144 4.55 5.52 0.30
N ALA A 145 3.66 6.43 -0.08
CA ALA A 145 2.29 6.06 -0.42
C ALA A 145 2.34 5.04 -1.58
N PRO A 146 1.56 3.96 -1.51
CA PRO A 146 1.48 3.02 -2.63
C PRO A 146 0.95 3.81 -3.84
N VAL A 147 1.80 3.97 -4.85
CA VAL A 147 1.34 4.30 -6.19
C VAL A 147 0.43 3.15 -6.59
N ALA A 148 -0.74 3.45 -7.16
CA ALA A 148 -1.66 2.43 -7.65
C ALA A 148 -0.82 1.44 -8.47
N ALA A 149 -0.64 0.24 -7.92
CA ALA A 149 0.20 -0.76 -8.55
C ALA A 149 -0.42 -1.04 -9.92
N VAL A 150 0.40 -0.93 -10.96
CA VAL A 150 0.18 -1.73 -12.18
C VAL A 150 -0.06 -3.15 -11.68
N PRO A 151 -1.12 -3.85 -12.14
CA PRO A 151 -1.50 -5.15 -11.60
C PRO A 151 -0.25 -6.04 -11.48
N PRO A 152 0.00 -6.63 -10.29
CA PRO A 152 1.19 -7.43 -10.10
C PRO A 152 1.12 -8.64 -11.03
N LEU A 153 2.26 -8.97 -11.64
CA LEU A 153 2.51 -10.10 -12.53
C LEU A 153 2.29 -11.48 -11.85
N VAL A 154 1.41 -11.59 -10.86
CA VAL A 154 1.13 -12.84 -10.15
C VAL A 154 0.30 -13.78 -11.02
N GLU A 155 -0.50 -13.26 -11.96
CA GLU A 155 -1.09 -14.10 -13.02
C GLU A 155 -0.02 -14.72 -13.92
N LEU A 156 1.15 -14.09 -14.07
CA LEU A 156 2.24 -14.68 -14.85
C LEU A 156 3.07 -15.69 -14.05
N VAL A 157 3.08 -15.66 -12.72
CA VAL A 157 3.78 -16.68 -11.91
C VAL A 157 2.98 -17.98 -11.87
N VAL A 158 1.66 -17.93 -11.76
CA VAL A 158 0.82 -19.15 -11.81
C VAL A 158 0.82 -19.77 -13.22
N VAL A 159 0.90 -18.95 -14.29
CA VAL A 159 1.07 -19.45 -15.66
C VAL A 159 2.51 -19.91 -15.93
N ALA A 160 3.53 -19.27 -15.33
CA ALA A 160 4.93 -19.69 -15.45
C ALA A 160 5.19 -21.01 -14.73
N GLU A 161 4.55 -21.27 -13.59
CA GLU A 161 4.70 -22.53 -12.87
C GLU A 161 4.12 -23.71 -13.67
N ALA A 162 3.02 -23.49 -14.41
CA ALA A 162 2.47 -24.46 -15.35
C ALA A 162 3.33 -24.65 -16.62
N ALA A 163 4.19 -23.68 -16.95
CA ALA A 163 5.08 -23.73 -18.11
C ALA A 163 6.48 -24.29 -17.81
N LEU A 164 6.85 -24.46 -16.53
CA LEU A 164 8.13 -25.04 -16.11
C LEU A 164 8.45 -26.43 -16.73
N PRO A 165 7.52 -27.38 -16.87
CA PRO A 165 7.84 -28.65 -17.53
C PRO A 165 8.12 -28.50 -19.04
N LEU A 166 7.56 -27.48 -19.70
CA LEU A 166 7.79 -27.19 -21.12
C LEU A 166 9.13 -26.46 -21.37
N VAL A 167 9.54 -25.59 -20.44
CA VAL A 167 10.84 -24.91 -20.51
C VAL A 167 12.00 -25.86 -20.18
N ALA A 168 11.78 -26.83 -19.28
CA ALA A 168 12.78 -27.86 -18.97
C ALA A 168 13.10 -28.77 -20.17
N GLU A 169 12.11 -29.12 -20.99
CA GLU A 169 12.35 -29.86 -22.25
C GLU A 169 13.13 -29.01 -23.27
N ALA A 170 12.78 -27.73 -23.43
CA ALA A 170 13.45 -26.84 -24.39
C ALA A 170 14.92 -26.57 -24.02
N VAL A 171 15.25 -26.50 -22.72
CA VAL A 171 16.62 -26.34 -22.22
C VAL A 171 17.46 -27.62 -22.43
N GLY A 172 16.85 -28.81 -22.32
CA GLY A 172 17.50 -30.08 -22.66
C GLY A 172 17.83 -30.22 -24.15
N ALA A 173 17.05 -29.58 -25.03
CA ALA A 173 17.24 -29.61 -26.48
C ALA A 173 18.19 -28.54 -27.04
N GLY A 174 18.80 -27.70 -26.19
CA GLY A 174 19.72 -26.64 -26.62
C GLY A 174 19.08 -25.49 -27.39
N PHE A 175 17.76 -25.35 -27.37
CA PHE A 175 17.03 -24.31 -28.09
C PHE A 175 16.74 -23.12 -27.18
N TRP A 176 17.65 -22.13 -27.18
CA TRP A 176 17.43 -20.87 -26.48
C TRP A 176 16.73 -19.86 -27.40
N PRO A 177 15.61 -19.25 -26.97
CA PRO A 177 14.97 -18.19 -27.74
C PRO A 177 15.90 -16.97 -27.87
N PRO A 178 15.91 -16.29 -29.04
CA PRO A 178 16.84 -15.20 -29.33
C PRO A 178 16.74 -14.02 -28.35
N ALA A 179 15.59 -13.84 -27.71
CA ALA A 179 15.38 -12.80 -26.70
C ALA A 179 16.17 -13.02 -25.40
N VAL A 180 16.48 -14.28 -25.04
CA VAL A 180 17.21 -14.60 -23.81
C VAL A 180 18.72 -14.46 -23.99
N ARG A 181 19.21 -14.67 -25.22
CA ARG A 181 20.62 -14.51 -25.61
C ARG A 181 21.11 -13.07 -25.47
N ALA A 182 20.22 -12.09 -25.50
CA ALA A 182 20.56 -10.67 -25.40
C ALA A 182 20.78 -10.17 -23.96
N ILE A 183 20.46 -10.98 -22.95
CA ILE A 183 20.41 -10.56 -21.54
C ILE A 183 21.49 -11.23 -20.68
N LEU A 184 22.16 -12.28 -21.18
CA LEU A 184 23.23 -12.93 -20.43
C LEU A 184 24.58 -12.18 -20.58
N PRO A 185 25.27 -11.83 -19.49
CA PRO A 185 26.66 -11.38 -19.56
C PRO A 185 27.59 -12.53 -19.99
N ASP A 186 28.64 -12.21 -20.75
CA ASP A 186 29.67 -13.10 -21.35
C ASP A 186 30.48 -13.98 -20.37
N ALA A 187 30.05 -14.13 -19.12
CA ALA A 187 30.86 -14.68 -18.04
C ALA A 187 30.84 -16.23 -17.91
N ILE A 188 30.29 -16.97 -18.88
CA ILE A 188 30.30 -18.44 -18.85
C ILE A 188 30.84 -19.00 -20.18
N SER A 189 32.02 -18.54 -20.57
CA SER A 189 32.91 -19.31 -21.44
C SER A 189 34.23 -19.49 -20.71
N GLY A 190 34.25 -20.49 -19.83
CA GLY A 190 35.35 -20.73 -18.89
C GLY A 190 35.46 -22.20 -18.52
N ASN A 191 35.73 -23.03 -19.53
CA ASN A 191 36.66 -24.15 -19.46
C ASN A 191 36.52 -25.13 -18.26
N ILE A 192 35.57 -26.07 -18.33
CA ILE A 192 35.70 -27.35 -17.62
C ILE A 192 36.56 -28.27 -18.49
N GLY A 193 37.88 -28.17 -18.29
CA GLY A 193 38.83 -29.14 -18.82
C GLY A 193 38.70 -30.46 -18.05
N ILE A 194 37.96 -31.41 -18.63
CA ILE A 194 37.97 -32.81 -18.19
C ILE A 194 39.31 -33.40 -18.64
N ALA A 195 40.23 -33.60 -17.69
CA ALA A 195 41.44 -34.35 -17.92
C ALA A 195 41.11 -35.86 -17.96
N THR A 196 41.22 -36.46 -19.14
CA THR A 196 41.37 -37.91 -19.33
C THR A 196 42.67 -38.18 -20.07
N ARG A 197 43.54 -39.01 -19.46
CA ARG A 197 44.72 -39.78 -19.96
C ARG A 197 45.91 -39.65 -18.98
N GLY A 198 46.54 -40.72 -18.53
CA GLY A 198 46.41 -42.15 -18.82
C GLY A 198 46.99 -43.00 -17.70
#